data_AF-D0P3T4-F1
#
_entry.id   AF-D0P3T4-F1
#
_cell.length_a   1.000
_cell.length_b   1.000
_cell.length_c   1.000
_cell.angle_alpha   90.00
_cell.angle_beta   90.00
_cell.angle_gamma   90.00
#
_symmetry.space_group_name_H-M   'P 1'
#
loop_
_entity.id
_entity.type
_entity.pdbx_description
1 polymer ?
#
loop_
_entity_poly.entity_id
_entity_poly.type
_entity_poly.pdbx_seq_one_letter_code
_entity_poly.pdbx_strand_id
1 'polypeptide(L)'
;MTTPFMAAYVKLLVRTCHRRGAHAMGGMAAQIPVKNDPELNNKFMAAVTEDKSREVTAGHDGTWVAHPGLVKIAMDAFSKMSGPNQISFIPEVGKDITAAQLIEPPTGAITYNGLVENIDVSLVYTEAWLRGSGCIPLHNKMEDAATAEISRAQVWQWIRHSCKTVEGKTVTKDLVLDILKECVNKRSLNAPPGNKWALGGEIMGKVLTGDDMVDFLTLPCYPRIVQLGSSI
;
A
#
# COMPACT_ATOMS: atom_id res chain seq x y z
N MET A 1 -10.66 2.47 3.54
CA MET A 1 -10.73 3.80 4.20
C MET A 1 -11.81 3.91 5.28
N THR A 2 -12.33 2.78 5.80
CA THR A 2 -13.49 2.76 6.71
C THR A 2 -13.13 2.53 8.17
N THR A 3 -11.86 2.21 8.48
CA THR A 3 -11.37 2.13 9.86
C THR A 3 -11.57 3.49 10.56
N PRO A 4 -11.84 3.52 11.89
CA PRO A 4 -12.21 4.75 12.59
C PRO A 4 -11.29 5.94 12.32
N PHE A 5 -9.98 5.75 12.47
CA PHE A 5 -9.01 6.83 12.27
C PHE A 5 -8.90 7.31 10.81
N MET A 6 -9.04 6.41 9.83
CA MET A 6 -9.04 6.78 8.41
C MET A 6 -10.32 7.50 8.01
N ALA A 7 -11.46 7.11 8.58
CA ALA A 7 -12.72 7.81 8.36
C ALA A 7 -12.68 9.22 8.99
N ALA A 8 -12.07 9.36 10.17
CA ALA A 8 -11.81 10.67 10.80
C ALA A 8 -10.88 11.53 9.94
N TYR A 9 -9.79 10.95 9.43
CA TYR A 9 -8.87 11.60 8.49
C TYR A 9 -9.60 12.15 7.25
N VAL A 10 -10.40 11.32 6.57
CA VAL A 10 -11.14 11.75 5.37
C VAL A 10 -12.08 12.91 5.68
N LYS A 11 -12.89 12.81 6.75
CA LYS A 11 -13.83 13.87 7.14
C LYS A 11 -13.13 15.19 7.42
N LEU A 12 -12.02 15.14 8.15
CA LEU A 12 -11.23 16.32 8.48
C LEU A 12 -10.56 16.93 7.24
N LEU A 13 -10.01 16.10 6.35
CA LEU A 13 -9.38 16.53 5.10
C LEU A 13 -10.37 17.29 4.22
N VAL A 14 -11.52 16.67 3.90
CA VAL A 14 -12.52 17.27 3.01
C VAL A 14 -13.00 18.60 3.56
N ARG A 15 -13.39 18.64 4.85
CA ARG A 15 -13.84 19.88 5.49
C ARG A 15 -12.76 20.96 5.43
N THR A 16 -11.51 20.61 5.74
CA THR A 16 -10.42 21.58 5.81
C THR A 16 -10.14 22.21 4.45
N CYS A 17 -10.12 21.42 3.38
CA CYS A 17 -9.96 21.89 2.01
C CYS A 17 -11.12 22.80 1.60
N HIS A 18 -12.37 22.35 1.76
CA HIS A 18 -13.55 23.06 1.25
C HIS A 18 -13.78 24.38 1.98
N ARG A 19 -13.55 24.43 3.30
CA ARG A 19 -13.59 25.68 4.09
C ARG A 19 -12.59 26.73 3.56
N ARG A 20 -11.56 26.31 2.84
CA ARG A 20 -10.51 27.17 2.27
C ARG A 20 -10.62 27.33 0.75
N GLY A 21 -11.69 26.84 0.14
CA GLY A 21 -11.87 26.90 -1.32
C GLY A 21 -10.89 26.03 -2.11
N ALA A 22 -10.34 24.98 -1.49
CA ALA A 22 -9.38 24.06 -2.10
C ALA A 22 -10.02 22.69 -2.38
N HIS A 23 -9.48 21.96 -3.37
CA HIS A 23 -9.92 20.61 -3.70
C HIS A 23 -9.47 19.59 -2.63
N ALA A 24 -10.33 18.64 -2.32
CA ALA A 24 -10.11 17.45 -1.51
C ALA A 24 -10.08 16.19 -2.40
N MET A 25 -8.90 15.65 -2.66
CA MET A 25 -8.75 14.46 -3.52
C MET A 25 -8.94 13.15 -2.73
N GLY A 26 -9.62 12.20 -3.35
CA GLY A 26 -9.79 10.83 -2.87
C GLY A 26 -8.53 9.96 -3.06
N GLY A 27 -8.63 8.68 -2.72
CA GLY A 27 -7.52 7.74 -2.72
C GLY A 27 -7.30 7.01 -4.05
N MET A 28 -6.26 6.17 -4.06
CA MET A 28 -5.89 5.31 -5.18
C MET A 28 -6.79 4.07 -5.28
N ALA A 29 -7.23 3.73 -6.50
CA ALA A 29 -7.65 2.37 -6.85
C ALA A 29 -6.59 1.73 -7.75
N ALA A 30 -5.88 0.74 -7.20
CA ALA A 30 -4.72 0.13 -7.83
C ALA A 30 -5.04 -1.14 -8.65
N GLN A 31 -6.29 -1.59 -8.68
CA GLN A 31 -6.67 -2.85 -9.31
C GLN A 31 -6.36 -2.88 -10.81
N ILE A 32 -5.82 -4.01 -11.28
CA ILE A 32 -5.61 -4.29 -12.70
C ILE A 32 -6.76 -5.21 -13.15
N PRO A 33 -7.51 -4.86 -14.21
CA PRO A 33 -8.57 -5.71 -14.74
C PRO A 33 -8.07 -7.12 -15.09
N VAL A 34 -8.81 -8.15 -14.62
CA VAL A 34 -8.41 -9.55 -14.73
C VAL A 34 -9.17 -10.19 -15.90
N LYS A 35 -8.50 -10.38 -17.04
CA LYS A 35 -9.16 -10.85 -18.27
C LYS A 35 -9.52 -12.33 -18.25
N ASN A 36 -8.75 -13.14 -17.53
CA ASN A 36 -8.85 -14.60 -17.50
C ASN A 36 -9.67 -15.14 -16.33
N ASP A 37 -10.19 -14.27 -15.46
CA ASP A 37 -11.01 -14.63 -14.31
C ASP A 37 -12.15 -13.61 -14.14
N PRO A 38 -13.31 -13.85 -14.80
CA PRO A 38 -14.43 -12.93 -14.78
C PRO A 38 -15.01 -12.71 -13.37
N GLU A 39 -15.00 -13.73 -12.52
CA GLU A 39 -15.55 -13.63 -11.15
C GLU A 39 -14.67 -12.72 -10.29
N LEU A 40 -13.35 -12.93 -10.32
CA LEU A 40 -12.41 -12.07 -9.63
C LEU A 40 -12.44 -10.64 -10.16
N ASN A 41 -12.51 -10.48 -11.48
CA ASN A 41 -12.62 -9.17 -12.11
C ASN A 41 -13.88 -8.42 -11.63
N ASN A 42 -15.04 -9.09 -11.65
CA ASN A 42 -16.30 -8.49 -11.21
C ASN A 42 -16.25 -8.06 -9.74
N LYS A 43 -15.66 -8.90 -8.87
CA LYS A 43 -15.44 -8.57 -7.46
C LYS A 43 -14.57 -7.31 -7.30
N PHE A 44 -13.47 -7.21 -8.04
CA PHE A 44 -12.59 -6.04 -8.00
C PHE A 44 -13.27 -4.78 -8.53
N MET A 45 -13.96 -4.86 -9.67
CA MET A 45 -14.65 -3.70 -10.24
C MET A 45 -15.79 -3.21 -9.33
N ALA A 46 -16.52 -4.13 -8.67
CA ALA A 46 -17.54 -3.78 -7.69
C ALA A 46 -16.92 -3.06 -6.48
N ALA A 47 -15.81 -3.57 -5.93
CA ALA A 47 -15.10 -2.93 -4.82
C ALA A 47 -14.60 -1.52 -5.20
N VAL A 48 -14.04 -1.34 -6.40
CA VAL A 48 -13.63 -0.01 -6.90
C VAL A 48 -14.83 0.92 -6.99
N THR A 49 -15.96 0.44 -7.54
CA THR A 49 -17.19 1.24 -7.66
C THR A 49 -17.72 1.68 -6.30
N GLU A 50 -17.75 0.78 -5.32
CA GLU A 50 -18.18 1.08 -3.95
C GLU A 50 -17.28 2.13 -3.32
N ASP A 51 -15.95 1.95 -3.39
CA ASP A 51 -15.00 2.87 -2.79
C ASP A 51 -15.03 4.26 -3.45
N LYS A 52 -15.14 4.35 -4.77
CA LYS A 52 -15.26 5.66 -5.46
C LYS A 52 -16.60 6.33 -5.15
N SER A 53 -17.69 5.56 -5.05
CA SER A 53 -18.99 6.11 -4.62
C SER A 53 -18.94 6.64 -3.18
N ARG A 54 -18.19 5.96 -2.30
CA ARG A 54 -17.96 6.40 -0.91
C ARG A 54 -17.18 7.72 -0.86
N GLU A 55 -16.18 7.87 -1.71
CA GLU A 55 -15.39 9.10 -1.81
C GLU A 55 -16.23 10.30 -2.27
N VAL A 56 -17.05 10.11 -3.32
CA VAL A 56 -18.00 11.13 -3.79
C VAL A 56 -18.94 11.54 -2.68
N THR A 57 -19.53 10.56 -1.98
CA THR A 57 -20.45 10.79 -0.84
C THR A 57 -19.77 11.52 0.31
N ALA A 58 -18.48 11.26 0.55
CA ALA A 58 -17.71 11.94 1.60
C ALA A 58 -17.40 13.41 1.26
N GLY A 59 -17.57 13.82 0.00
CA GLY A 59 -17.33 15.17 -0.48
C GLY A 59 -16.02 15.34 -1.25
N HIS A 60 -15.35 14.27 -1.69
CA HIS A 60 -14.14 14.42 -2.51
C HIS A 60 -14.46 15.02 -3.90
N ASP A 61 -13.55 15.83 -4.44
CA ASP A 61 -13.73 16.48 -5.76
C ASP A 61 -13.19 15.65 -6.92
N GLY A 62 -12.37 14.66 -6.63
CA GLY A 62 -11.79 13.75 -7.61
C GLY A 62 -11.13 12.56 -6.94
N THR A 63 -10.59 11.66 -7.73
CA THR A 63 -10.01 10.39 -7.25
C THR A 63 -8.87 9.90 -8.14
N TRP A 64 -8.11 8.91 -7.68
CA TRP A 64 -6.99 8.31 -8.40
C TRP A 64 -7.27 6.87 -8.82
N VAL A 65 -6.76 6.50 -10.00
CA VAL A 65 -6.73 5.14 -10.54
C VAL A 65 -5.34 4.84 -11.11
N ALA A 66 -4.87 3.61 -10.96
CA ALA A 66 -3.56 3.20 -11.47
C ALA A 66 -3.60 2.57 -12.88
N HIS A 67 -4.80 2.27 -13.39
CA HIS A 67 -4.97 1.58 -14.68
C HIS A 67 -6.07 2.25 -15.52
N PRO A 68 -5.86 2.48 -16.84
CA PRO A 68 -6.83 3.14 -17.72
C PRO A 68 -8.21 2.46 -17.74
N GLY A 69 -8.25 1.14 -17.59
CA GLY A 69 -9.49 0.36 -17.52
C GLY A 69 -10.42 0.72 -16.35
N LEU A 70 -9.91 1.41 -15.31
CA LEU A 70 -10.71 1.88 -14.19
C LEU A 70 -11.25 3.31 -14.38
N VAL A 71 -10.79 4.04 -15.40
CA VAL A 71 -11.17 5.45 -15.61
C VAL A 71 -12.67 5.60 -15.75
N LYS A 72 -13.32 4.75 -16.56
CA LYS A 72 -14.78 4.82 -16.74
C LYS A 72 -15.52 4.60 -15.43
N ILE A 73 -15.12 3.63 -14.62
CA ILE A 73 -15.76 3.33 -13.32
C ILE A 73 -15.65 4.53 -12.38
N ALA A 74 -14.47 5.14 -12.30
CA ALA A 74 -14.25 6.33 -11.49
C ALA A 74 -15.09 7.51 -11.99
N MET A 75 -15.10 7.77 -13.30
CA MET A 75 -15.90 8.83 -13.90
C MET A 75 -17.41 8.62 -13.68
N ASP A 76 -17.91 7.40 -13.86
CA ASP A 76 -19.31 7.06 -13.62
C ASP A 76 -19.69 7.32 -12.15
N ALA A 77 -18.82 6.98 -11.19
CA ALA A 77 -19.06 7.28 -9.77
C ALA A 77 -19.13 8.79 -9.51
N PHE A 78 -18.18 9.56 -10.05
CA PHE A 78 -18.08 11.01 -9.86
C PHE A 78 -19.09 11.81 -10.71
N SER A 79 -19.75 11.20 -11.70
CA SER A 79 -20.85 11.82 -12.45
C SER A 79 -22.06 12.24 -11.59
N LYS A 80 -22.13 11.73 -10.35
CA LYS A 80 -23.17 12.05 -9.37
C LYS A 80 -22.93 13.38 -8.65
N MET A 81 -21.79 14.03 -8.86
CA MET A 81 -21.54 15.38 -8.33
C MET A 81 -22.48 16.37 -9.01
N SER A 82 -22.96 17.36 -8.24
CA SER A 82 -23.86 18.40 -8.74
C SER A 82 -23.17 19.46 -9.62
N GLY A 83 -21.85 19.44 -9.70
CA GLY A 83 -21.04 20.39 -10.44
C GLY A 83 -19.66 19.84 -10.78
N PRO A 84 -18.75 20.69 -11.31
CA PRO A 84 -17.39 20.26 -11.70
C PRO A 84 -16.52 19.84 -10.51
N ASN A 85 -16.92 20.21 -9.29
CA ASN A 85 -16.33 19.83 -8.01
C ASN A 85 -17.38 20.01 -6.89
N GLN A 86 -17.03 19.65 -5.66
CA GLN A 86 -17.85 19.72 -4.45
C GLN A 86 -17.35 20.76 -3.43
N ILE A 87 -16.44 21.66 -3.80
CA ILE A 87 -15.80 22.65 -2.91
C ILE A 87 -16.82 23.52 -2.16
N SER A 88 -17.95 23.84 -2.79
CA SER A 88 -19.02 24.64 -2.17
C SER A 88 -19.74 23.93 -1.02
N PHE A 89 -19.62 22.60 -0.92
CA PHE A 89 -20.17 21.81 0.17
C PHE A 89 -19.15 21.69 1.30
N ILE A 90 -19.40 22.33 2.45
CA ILE A 90 -18.51 22.23 3.62
C ILE A 90 -19.12 21.22 4.61
N PRO A 91 -18.61 19.98 4.69
CA PRO A 91 -19.21 18.97 5.56
C PRO A 91 -19.00 19.30 7.05
N GLU A 92 -20.10 19.35 7.82
CA GLU A 92 -20.04 19.58 9.28
C GLU A 92 -19.42 18.41 10.04
N VAL A 93 -19.53 17.18 9.52
CA VAL A 93 -18.99 15.96 10.17
C VAL A 93 -17.48 15.96 10.40
N GLY A 94 -16.73 16.85 9.74
CA GLY A 94 -15.29 17.03 9.95
C GLY A 94 -14.91 18.06 11.01
N LYS A 95 -15.88 18.78 11.60
CA LYS A 95 -15.62 19.96 12.45
C LYS A 95 -14.97 19.60 13.78
N ASP A 96 -15.47 18.55 14.42
CA ASP A 96 -15.12 18.18 15.79
C ASP A 96 -14.23 16.92 15.82
N ILE A 97 -13.51 16.64 14.73
CA ILE A 97 -12.53 15.55 14.69
C ILE A 97 -11.38 15.90 15.64
N THR A 98 -11.10 15.00 16.58
CA THR A 98 -10.07 15.16 17.60
C THR A 98 -8.76 14.47 17.21
N ALA A 99 -7.65 14.89 17.82
CA ALA A 99 -6.37 14.22 17.68
C ALA A 99 -6.44 12.73 18.10
N ALA A 100 -7.19 12.42 19.16
CA ALA A 100 -7.36 11.05 19.65
C ALA A 100 -8.01 10.13 18.59
N GLN A 101 -9.01 10.62 17.86
CA GLN A 101 -9.64 9.86 16.77
C GLN A 101 -8.68 9.61 15.59
N LEU A 102 -7.76 10.54 15.31
CA LEU A 102 -6.80 10.41 14.20
C LEU A 102 -5.69 9.40 14.50
N ILE A 103 -5.47 9.06 15.77
CA ILE A 103 -4.43 8.12 16.20
C ILE A 103 -5.00 6.83 16.81
N GLU A 104 -6.31 6.62 16.72
CA GLU A 104 -6.96 5.41 17.20
C GLU A 104 -6.44 4.19 16.41
N PRO A 105 -5.74 3.24 17.06
CA PRO A 105 -5.18 2.11 16.34
C PRO A 105 -6.28 1.25 15.71
N PRO A 106 -6.13 0.81 14.45
CA PRO A 106 -7.11 -0.08 13.83
C PRO A 106 -7.11 -1.44 14.55
N THR A 107 -8.31 -1.99 14.74
CA THR A 107 -8.48 -3.36 15.23
C THR A 107 -8.36 -4.35 14.08
N GLY A 108 -7.64 -5.46 14.31
CA GLY A 108 -7.49 -6.51 13.32
C GLY A 108 -6.58 -7.61 13.83
N ALA A 109 -6.63 -8.76 13.16
CA ALA A 109 -5.79 -9.90 13.49
C ALA A 109 -4.51 -9.88 12.66
N ILE A 110 -3.39 -10.27 13.27
CA ILE A 110 -2.17 -10.61 12.55
C ILE A 110 -2.29 -12.09 12.18
N THR A 111 -2.21 -12.42 10.89
CA THR A 111 -2.26 -13.82 10.43
C THR A 111 -0.89 -14.24 9.92
N TYR A 112 -0.60 -15.55 9.99
CA TYR A 112 0.66 -16.07 9.44
C TYR A 112 0.75 -15.83 7.94
N ASN A 113 -0.36 -16.00 7.22
CA ASN A 113 -0.40 -15.70 5.79
C ASN A 113 -0.13 -14.21 5.50
N GLY A 114 -0.70 -13.29 6.29
CA GLY A 114 -0.44 -11.86 6.14
C GLY A 114 1.02 -11.47 6.43
N LEU A 115 1.66 -12.17 7.38
CA LEU A 115 3.11 -12.06 7.62
C LEU A 115 3.93 -12.48 6.40
N VAL A 116 3.66 -13.67 5.85
CA VAL A 116 4.35 -14.18 4.66
C VAL A 116 4.13 -13.26 3.46
N GLU A 117 2.90 -12.81 3.24
CA GLU A 117 2.55 -11.91 2.14
C GLU A 117 3.28 -10.57 2.25
N ASN A 118 3.34 -9.96 3.43
CA ASN A 118 4.08 -8.71 3.63
C ASN A 118 5.58 -8.87 3.31
N ILE A 119 6.19 -9.98 3.71
CA ILE A 119 7.60 -10.26 3.43
C ILE A 119 7.83 -10.45 1.92
N ASP A 120 6.99 -11.26 1.26
CA ASP A 120 7.09 -11.53 -0.17
C ASP A 120 6.84 -10.26 -1.01
N VAL A 121 5.80 -9.47 -0.69
CA VAL A 121 5.49 -8.20 -1.38
C VAL A 121 6.66 -7.22 -1.26
N SER A 122 7.22 -7.05 -0.06
CA SER A 122 8.37 -6.17 0.16
C SER A 122 9.59 -6.62 -0.64
N LEU A 123 9.85 -7.94 -0.70
CA LEU A 123 10.94 -8.52 -1.48
C LEU A 123 10.73 -8.32 -2.99
N VAL A 124 9.55 -8.64 -3.51
CA VAL A 124 9.22 -8.52 -4.95
C VAL A 124 9.31 -7.08 -5.42
N TYR A 125 8.77 -6.14 -4.64
CA TYR A 125 8.90 -4.73 -4.97
C TYR A 125 10.36 -4.26 -4.95
N THR A 126 11.10 -4.63 -3.90
CA THR A 126 12.53 -4.26 -3.77
C THR A 126 13.35 -4.79 -4.94
N GLU A 127 13.13 -6.04 -5.34
CA GLU A 127 13.83 -6.63 -6.48
C GLU A 127 13.54 -5.88 -7.78
N ALA A 128 12.28 -5.55 -8.04
CA ALA A 128 11.90 -4.81 -9.23
C ALA A 128 12.48 -3.39 -9.24
N TRP A 129 12.46 -2.72 -8.08
CA TRP A 129 13.03 -1.40 -7.90
C TRP A 129 14.54 -1.42 -8.16
N LEU A 130 15.26 -2.44 -7.67
CA LEU A 130 16.69 -2.64 -7.92
C LEU A 130 17.02 -2.95 -9.40
N ARG A 131 16.01 -3.35 -10.19
CA ARG A 131 16.11 -3.46 -11.65
C ARG A 131 15.65 -2.20 -12.39
N GLY A 132 15.31 -1.13 -11.67
CA GLY A 132 14.88 0.15 -12.25
C GLY A 132 13.37 0.27 -12.50
N SER A 133 12.54 -0.63 -11.96
CA SER A 133 11.07 -0.56 -12.09
C SER A 133 10.42 -0.23 -10.76
N GLY A 134 9.99 1.02 -10.58
CA GLY A 134 9.31 1.49 -9.35
C GLY A 134 7.78 1.31 -9.36
N CYS A 135 7.22 0.81 -10.45
CA CYS A 135 5.78 0.58 -10.63
C CYS A 135 5.61 -0.82 -11.21
N ILE A 136 5.00 -1.74 -10.47
CA ILE A 136 4.92 -3.15 -10.89
C ILE A 136 3.53 -3.76 -10.71
N PRO A 137 3.12 -4.66 -11.61
CA PRO A 137 1.97 -5.51 -11.37
C PRO A 137 2.32 -6.59 -10.34
N LEU A 138 1.58 -6.64 -9.24
CA LEU A 138 1.69 -7.67 -8.21
C LEU A 138 0.30 -8.00 -7.66
N HIS A 139 -0.06 -9.29 -7.62
CA HIS A 139 -1.36 -9.77 -7.14
C HIS A 139 -2.56 -9.02 -7.78
N ASN A 140 -2.49 -8.76 -9.08
CA ASN A 140 -3.49 -8.01 -9.86
C ASN A 140 -3.70 -6.55 -9.38
N LYS A 141 -2.69 -5.96 -8.77
CA LYS A 141 -2.63 -4.53 -8.43
C LYS A 141 -1.37 -3.91 -9.01
N MET A 142 -1.44 -2.63 -9.30
CA MET A 142 -0.28 -1.84 -9.65
C MET A 142 0.33 -1.27 -8.37
N GLU A 143 1.45 -1.81 -7.95
CA GLU A 143 2.09 -1.48 -6.68
C GLU A 143 3.26 -0.50 -6.87
N ASP A 144 3.41 0.39 -5.89
CA ASP A 144 4.50 1.34 -5.77
C ASP A 144 5.27 1.13 -4.45
N ALA A 145 6.19 2.06 -4.13
CA ALA A 145 7.04 1.93 -2.95
C ALA A 145 6.25 1.94 -1.66
N ALA A 146 5.13 2.66 -1.57
CA ALA A 146 4.36 2.77 -0.34
C ALA A 146 3.79 1.40 0.10
N THR A 147 3.47 0.52 -0.86
CA THR A 147 3.05 -0.86 -0.55
C THR A 147 4.17 -1.65 0.11
N ALA A 148 5.40 -1.57 -0.41
CA ALA A 148 6.54 -2.22 0.24
C ALA A 148 6.85 -1.60 1.61
N GLU A 149 6.71 -0.27 1.74
CA GLU A 149 6.94 0.46 2.99
C GLU A 149 5.95 0.04 4.08
N ILE A 150 4.65 -0.04 3.80
CA ILE A 150 3.69 -0.49 4.81
C ILE A 150 3.89 -1.98 5.14
N SER A 151 4.19 -2.82 4.16
CA SER A 151 4.44 -4.24 4.38
C SER A 151 5.64 -4.47 5.29
N ARG A 152 6.78 -3.82 5.04
CA ARG A 152 7.97 -3.96 5.89
C ARG A 152 7.81 -3.29 7.26
N ALA A 153 7.10 -2.17 7.35
CA ALA A 153 6.84 -1.47 8.60
C ALA A 153 5.99 -2.32 9.56
N GLN A 154 4.95 -2.98 9.05
CA GLN A 154 4.13 -3.89 9.85
C GLN A 154 4.96 -5.04 10.42
N VAL A 155 5.79 -5.69 9.59
CA VAL A 155 6.65 -6.79 10.04
C VAL A 155 7.65 -6.33 11.10
N TRP A 156 8.32 -5.20 10.87
CA TRP A 156 9.25 -4.62 11.85
C TRP A 156 8.55 -4.32 13.19
N GLN A 157 7.37 -3.69 13.14
CA GLN A 157 6.58 -3.39 14.33
C GLN A 157 6.17 -4.67 15.09
N TRP A 158 5.76 -5.71 14.37
CA TRP A 158 5.38 -6.99 14.97
C TRP A 158 6.55 -7.69 15.67
N ILE A 159 7.76 -7.61 15.11
CA ILE A 159 8.98 -8.06 15.80
C ILE A 159 9.21 -7.22 17.07
N ARG A 160 9.21 -5.88 16.93
CA ARG A 160 9.54 -4.94 18.01
C ARG A 160 8.65 -5.11 19.24
N HIS A 161 7.37 -5.40 19.02
CA HIS A 161 6.36 -5.57 20.07
C HIS A 161 6.06 -7.04 20.40
N SER A 162 6.84 -8.00 19.86
CA SER A 162 6.65 -9.44 20.11
C SER A 162 5.21 -9.89 19.84
N CYS A 163 4.61 -9.38 18.77
CA CYS A 163 3.23 -9.69 18.40
C CYS A 163 3.07 -11.18 18.06
N LYS A 164 1.85 -11.68 18.22
CA LYS A 164 1.49 -13.06 17.88
C LYS A 164 0.51 -13.09 16.73
N THR A 165 0.72 -14.03 15.82
CA THR A 165 -0.29 -14.36 14.82
C THR A 165 -1.46 -15.08 15.49
N VAL A 166 -2.63 -15.10 14.86
CA VAL A 166 -3.82 -15.83 15.36
C VAL A 166 -3.57 -17.34 15.47
N GLU A 167 -2.63 -17.87 14.69
CA GLU A 167 -2.16 -19.25 14.74
C GLU A 167 -1.19 -19.52 15.91
N GLY A 168 -0.93 -18.52 16.76
CA GLY A 168 -0.12 -18.65 17.97
C GLY A 168 1.39 -18.48 17.78
N LYS A 169 1.85 -18.19 16.56
CA LYS A 169 3.28 -17.96 16.28
C LYS A 169 3.67 -16.55 16.74
N THR A 170 4.75 -16.45 17.51
CA THR A 170 5.33 -15.14 17.86
C THR A 170 6.18 -14.67 16.68
N VAL A 171 6.03 -13.41 16.27
CA VAL A 171 6.81 -12.84 15.16
C VAL A 171 8.20 -12.47 15.70
N THR A 172 9.20 -13.29 15.37
CA THR A 172 10.61 -13.10 15.78
C THR A 172 11.49 -12.76 14.58
N LYS A 173 12.70 -12.23 14.83
CA LYS A 173 13.70 -12.00 13.78
C LYS A 173 13.99 -13.28 13.00
N ASP A 174 14.21 -14.39 13.71
CA ASP A 174 14.51 -15.70 13.09
C ASP A 174 13.38 -16.18 12.19
N LEU A 175 12.13 -16.12 12.66
CA LEU A 175 10.96 -16.51 11.86
C LEU A 175 10.86 -15.67 10.58
N VAL A 176 11.08 -14.36 10.68
CA VAL A 176 11.02 -13.46 9.52
C VAL A 176 12.15 -13.74 8.54
N LEU A 177 13.37 -14.02 9.01
CA LEU A 177 14.51 -14.36 8.15
C LEU A 177 14.32 -15.72 7.47
N ASP A 178 13.74 -16.70 8.15
CA ASP A 178 13.42 -18.01 7.56
C ASP A 178 12.39 -17.87 6.43
N ILE A 179 11.29 -17.14 6.68
CA ILE A 179 10.28 -16.84 5.65
C ILE A 179 10.91 -16.09 4.47
N LEU A 180 11.73 -15.06 4.75
CA LEU A 180 12.41 -14.30 3.71
C LEU A 180 13.31 -15.20 2.85
N LYS A 181 14.06 -16.11 3.47
CA LYS A 181 14.93 -17.08 2.78
C LYS A 181 14.10 -18.00 1.88
N GLU A 182 12.96 -18.50 2.35
CA GLU A 182 12.04 -19.29 1.55
C GLU A 182 11.50 -18.50 0.34
N CYS A 183 11.09 -17.24 0.55
CA CYS A 183 10.66 -16.35 -0.52
C CYS A 183 11.76 -16.13 -1.56
N VAL A 184 12.99 -15.80 -1.13
CA VAL A 184 14.15 -15.62 -2.03
C VAL A 184 14.41 -16.88 -2.83
N ASN A 185 14.45 -18.05 -2.18
CA ASN A 185 14.68 -19.33 -2.85
C ASN A 185 13.61 -19.59 -3.91
N LYS A 186 12.33 -19.47 -3.53
CA LYS A 186 11.19 -19.68 -4.43
C LYS A 186 11.24 -18.77 -5.65
N ARG A 187 11.57 -17.49 -5.46
CA ARG A 187 11.66 -16.50 -6.54
C ARG A 187 12.89 -16.71 -7.43
N SER A 188 13.97 -17.27 -6.88
CA SER A 188 15.23 -17.50 -7.59
C SER A 188 15.23 -18.73 -8.50
N LEU A 189 14.41 -19.76 -8.21
CA LEU A 189 14.44 -21.07 -8.90
C LEU A 189 14.37 -20.98 -10.44
N ASN A 190 13.66 -20.00 -11.00
CA ASN A 190 13.53 -19.79 -12.44
C ASN A 190 13.73 -18.32 -12.83
N ALA A 191 14.51 -17.58 -12.05
CA ALA A 191 14.69 -16.15 -12.28
C ALA A 191 15.53 -15.90 -13.54
N PRO A 192 15.16 -14.92 -14.39
CA PRO A 192 15.96 -14.57 -15.57
C PRO A 192 17.33 -14.03 -15.16
N PRO A 193 18.34 -14.09 -16.04
CA PRO A 193 19.63 -13.42 -15.83
C PRO A 193 19.44 -11.94 -15.51
N GLY A 194 20.25 -11.41 -14.58
CA GLY A 194 20.17 -10.01 -14.16
C GLY A 194 19.12 -9.71 -13.08
N ASN A 195 18.41 -10.73 -12.58
CA ASN A 195 17.56 -10.59 -11.38
C ASN A 195 18.36 -10.10 -10.16
N LYS A 196 17.65 -9.54 -9.18
CA LYS A 196 18.24 -8.99 -7.96
C LYS A 196 17.72 -9.66 -6.68
N TRP A 197 17.21 -10.90 -6.76
CA TRP A 197 16.58 -11.58 -5.61
C TRP A 197 17.51 -11.72 -4.40
N ALA A 198 18.76 -12.14 -4.63
CA ALA A 198 19.74 -12.27 -3.55
C ALA A 198 20.05 -10.93 -2.88
N LEU A 199 20.26 -9.88 -3.68
CA LEU A 199 20.51 -8.52 -3.18
C LEU A 199 19.29 -7.95 -2.45
N GLY A 200 18.10 -8.15 -3.00
CA GLY A 200 16.83 -7.78 -2.37
C GLY A 200 16.66 -8.50 -1.03
N GLY A 201 16.96 -9.79 -0.96
CA GLY A 201 16.97 -10.56 0.29
C GLY A 201 17.94 -10.01 1.34
N GLU A 202 19.16 -9.64 0.93
CA GLU A 202 20.15 -9.03 1.84
C GLU A 202 19.64 -7.71 2.42
N ILE A 203 19.11 -6.82 1.56
CA ILE A 203 18.57 -5.53 1.98
C ILE A 203 17.35 -5.72 2.88
N MET A 204 16.40 -6.56 2.47
CA MET A 204 15.19 -6.81 3.24
C MET A 204 15.48 -7.46 4.59
N GLY A 205 16.46 -8.36 4.68
CA GLY A 205 16.88 -8.96 5.95
C GLY A 205 17.27 -7.90 6.97
N LYS A 206 18.07 -6.91 6.54
CA LYS A 206 18.49 -5.77 7.39
C LYS A 206 17.33 -4.85 7.72
N VAL A 207 16.51 -4.49 6.73
CA VAL A 207 15.42 -3.51 6.91
C VAL A 207 14.26 -4.07 7.75
N LEU A 208 13.97 -5.37 7.66
CA LEU A 208 12.90 -6.01 8.44
C LEU A 208 13.33 -6.28 9.89
N THR A 209 14.60 -6.58 10.14
CA THR A 209 15.07 -7.08 11.45
C THR A 209 16.04 -6.16 12.18
N GLY A 210 16.37 -5.01 11.59
CA GLY A 210 17.22 -3.99 12.22
C GLY A 210 16.65 -3.49 13.54
N ASP A 211 17.52 -3.11 14.47
CA ASP A 211 17.09 -2.59 15.78
C ASP A 211 16.36 -1.26 15.66
N ASP A 212 16.80 -0.43 14.70
CA ASP A 212 16.13 0.80 14.30
C ASP A 212 15.35 0.59 12.99
N MET A 213 14.18 1.22 12.90
CA MET A 213 13.40 1.25 11.67
C MET A 213 13.98 2.30 10.73
N VAL A 214 14.50 1.86 9.58
CA VAL A 214 14.93 2.78 8.52
C VAL A 214 13.75 3.64 8.06
N ASP A 215 13.95 4.95 7.87
CA ASP A 215 12.87 5.86 7.47
C ASP A 215 12.24 5.46 6.12
N PHE A 216 13.08 5.20 5.11
CA PHE A 216 12.65 4.82 3.77
C PHE A 216 13.47 3.65 3.23
N LEU A 217 12.78 2.62 2.72
CA LEU A 217 13.36 1.47 2.01
C LEU A 217 14.22 1.90 0.82
N THR A 218 13.87 3.02 0.19
CA THR A 218 14.61 3.54 -0.96
C THR A 218 16.04 3.97 -0.62
N LEU A 219 16.33 4.37 0.63
CA LEU A 219 17.67 4.79 1.06
C LEU A 219 18.72 3.68 0.95
N PRO A 220 18.53 2.46 1.51
CA PRO A 220 19.48 1.37 1.33
C PRO A 220 19.51 0.82 -0.10
N CYS A 221 18.43 0.99 -0.88
CA CYS A 221 18.39 0.53 -2.26
C CYS A 221 19.10 1.48 -3.23
N TYR A 222 19.01 2.81 -3.02
CA TYR A 222 19.46 3.82 -3.97
C TYR A 222 20.94 3.70 -4.37
N PRO A 223 21.91 3.52 -3.45
CA PRO A 223 23.31 3.32 -3.82
C PRO A 223 23.54 2.12 -4.74
N ARG A 224 22.65 1.13 -4.76
CA ARG A 224 22.76 -0.08 -5.60
C ARG A 224 22.28 0.12 -7.04
N ILE A 225 21.59 1.24 -7.33
CA ILE A 225 21.08 1.57 -8.66
C ILE A 225 21.75 2.80 -9.27
N VAL A 226 22.28 3.72 -8.45
CA VAL A 226 22.96 4.94 -8.94
C VAL A 226 24.47 4.84 -9.00
N GLN A 227 25.06 3.72 -8.58
CA GLN A 227 26.47 3.45 -8.84
C GLN A 227 26.68 3.21 -10.34
N LEU A 228 26.98 4.30 -11.06
CA LEU A 228 27.71 4.23 -12.33
C LEU A 228 28.98 3.41 -12.05
N GLY A 229 29.18 2.35 -12.83
CA GLY A 229 30.11 1.28 -12.52
C GLY A 229 31.41 1.76 -11.88
N SER A 230 31.76 1.16 -10.75
CA SER A 230 33.15 1.07 -10.34
C SER A 230 33.87 0.25 -11.41
N SER A 231 34.37 0.94 -12.42
CA SER A 231 35.53 0.50 -13.15
C SER A 231 36.68 0.62 -12.16
N ILE A 232 37.13 -0.52 -11.62
CA ILE A 232 38.50 -0.92 -11.28
C ILE A 232 38.40 -2.35 -10.73
#